data_AF-A0A1Q5SAF8-F1
#
_entry.id   AF-A0A1Q5SAF8-F1
#
_cell.length_a   1.000
_cell.length_b   1.000
_cell.length_c   1.000
_cell.angle_alpha   90.00
_cell.angle_beta   90.00
_cell.angle_gamma   90.00
#
_symmetry.space_group_name_H-M   'P 1'
#
loop_
_entity.id
_entity.type
_entity.pdbx_description
1 polymer ?
#
loop_
_entity_poly.entity_id
_entity_poly.type
_entity_poly.pdbx_seq_one_letter_code
_entity_poly.pdbx_strand_id
1 'polypeptide(L)'
;MRCIFCKRDSTKSRSIEHIIPESLGNIDHVLPRGAVCDTCNNYFARKVEGPLLDTQWFRHARSRQWVPNKRGLIPPMRGVVPGARMSADVWLDGSKLTFGGSNQRERDVLTDAILTGRARSVYIPIIEAIDPRLMSRFLAKIGLEVLSERLLPVDGWNEKIVDMTALDPLRHFARVGDRPEKWPFSRRRIYGEDDVQQEGDDGYQVLHEFTILCEPLPEPGQLDLYAVVCIFGEEFAINLGEPEIASYERWLTAHDGTSPLYISDRLPLPSIFE
;
A
#
# COMPACT_ATOMS: atom_id res chain seq x y z
N MET A 1 26.63 -1.67 3.45
CA MET A 1 25.15 -1.67 3.53
C MET A 1 24.70 -1.11 4.87
N ARG A 2 23.84 -0.10 4.84
CA ARG A 2 23.16 0.55 5.96
C ARG A 2 21.66 0.58 5.65
N CYS A 3 20.84 0.40 6.69
CA CYS A 3 19.39 0.41 6.53
C CYS A 3 18.89 1.78 6.04
N ILE A 4 18.09 1.80 4.98
CA ILE A 4 17.53 3.04 4.40
C ILE A 4 16.63 3.81 5.38
N PHE A 5 16.15 3.18 6.46
CA PHE A 5 15.25 3.82 7.43
C PHE A 5 15.92 4.27 8.72
N CYS A 6 16.84 3.48 9.27
CA CYS A 6 17.52 3.82 10.54
C CYS A 6 19.00 4.17 10.40
N LYS A 7 19.56 4.07 9.19
CA LYS A 7 20.94 4.40 8.83
C LYS A 7 22.01 3.54 9.55
N ARG A 8 21.59 2.56 10.36
CA ARG A 8 22.47 1.63 11.06
C ARG A 8 22.94 0.51 10.14
N ASP A 9 24.07 -0.10 10.49
CA ASP A 9 24.56 -1.32 9.84
C ASP A 9 23.47 -2.40 9.80
N SER A 10 23.33 -3.00 8.63
CA SER A 10 22.30 -3.98 8.29
C SER A 10 22.88 -5.22 7.59
N THR A 11 24.20 -5.34 7.54
CA THR A 11 24.92 -6.45 6.88
C THR A 11 24.53 -7.83 7.40
N LYS A 12 24.07 -7.92 8.66
CA LYS A 12 23.61 -9.18 9.28
C LYS A 12 22.12 -9.47 9.12
N SER A 13 21.36 -8.58 8.49
CA SER A 13 19.91 -8.77 8.32
C SER A 13 19.61 -9.90 7.34
N ARG A 14 18.60 -10.70 7.65
CA ARG A 14 18.27 -11.93 6.91
C ARG A 14 16.99 -11.80 6.09
N SER A 15 16.10 -10.89 6.50
CA SER A 15 14.81 -10.69 5.87
C SER A 15 14.97 -10.11 4.47
N ILE A 16 14.10 -10.55 3.56
CA ILE A 16 13.90 -9.92 2.25
C ILE A 16 12.72 -8.96 2.42
N GLU A 17 12.93 -7.71 2.05
CA GLU A 17 11.89 -6.69 2.11
C GLU A 17 11.10 -6.69 0.81
N HIS A 18 9.77 -6.79 0.91
CA HIS A 18 8.88 -6.58 -0.23
C HIS A 18 8.39 -5.13 -0.15
N ILE A 19 8.57 -4.36 -1.24
CA ILE A 19 8.22 -2.94 -1.28
C ILE A 19 6.75 -2.76 -0.93
N ILE A 20 5.90 -3.44 -1.70
CA ILE A 20 4.49 -3.66 -1.36
C ILE A 20 4.41 -4.99 -0.61
N PRO A 21 3.65 -5.10 0.50
CA PRO A 21 3.53 -6.37 1.22
C PRO A 21 2.95 -7.49 0.35
N GLU A 22 3.42 -8.72 0.55
CA GLU A 22 2.86 -9.94 -0.09
C GLU A 22 1.33 -10.05 0.09
N SER A 23 0.81 -9.54 1.21
CA SER A 23 -0.63 -9.50 1.50
C SER A 23 -1.42 -8.53 0.60
N LEU A 24 -0.76 -7.82 -0.31
CA LEU A 24 -1.36 -7.01 -1.37
C LEU A 24 -1.01 -7.55 -2.77
N GLY A 25 -0.49 -8.77 -2.86
CA GLY A 25 -0.22 -9.45 -4.14
C GLY A 25 1.17 -9.21 -4.71
N ASN A 26 2.11 -8.64 -3.95
CA ASN A 26 3.48 -8.47 -4.41
C ASN A 26 4.30 -9.76 -4.19
N ILE A 27 4.75 -10.36 -5.28
CA ILE A 27 5.64 -11.52 -5.28
C ILE A 27 7.03 -11.22 -5.87
N ASP A 28 7.19 -10.08 -6.55
CA ASP A 28 8.36 -9.80 -7.39
C ASP A 28 9.19 -8.59 -6.92
N HIS A 29 8.54 -7.53 -6.40
CA HIS A 29 9.23 -6.29 -6.07
C HIS A 29 9.85 -6.35 -4.67
N VAL A 30 11.12 -6.74 -4.63
CA VAL A 30 11.91 -6.89 -3.41
C VAL A 30 13.16 -6.03 -3.42
N LEU A 31 13.59 -5.60 -2.23
CA LEU A 31 14.90 -4.98 -2.02
C LEU A 31 15.94 -6.03 -1.58
N PRO A 32 17.23 -5.81 -1.91
CA PRO A 32 18.29 -6.71 -1.48
C PRO A 32 18.37 -6.77 0.05
N ARG A 33 18.80 -7.93 0.57
CA ARG A 33 19.00 -8.13 2.00
C ARG A 33 19.90 -7.04 2.58
N GLY A 34 19.46 -6.47 3.70
CA GLY A 34 20.15 -5.38 4.37
C GLY A 34 19.74 -3.98 3.87
N ALA A 35 19.02 -3.82 2.76
CA ALA A 35 18.44 -2.52 2.41
C ALA A 35 17.53 -2.00 3.54
N VAL A 36 16.71 -2.90 4.10
CA VAL A 36 15.96 -2.69 5.34
C VAL A 36 16.45 -3.69 6.38
N CYS A 37 16.79 -3.21 7.58
CA CYS A 37 17.23 -4.10 8.66
C CYS A 37 16.05 -4.84 9.30
N ASP A 38 16.30 -6.02 9.88
CA ASP A 38 15.26 -6.85 10.51
C ASP A 38 14.45 -6.09 11.58
N THR A 39 15.09 -5.18 12.31
CA THR A 39 14.42 -4.32 13.32
C THR A 39 13.42 -3.36 12.68
N CYS A 40 13.78 -2.73 11.56
CA CYS A 40 12.89 -1.81 10.85
C CYS A 40 11.75 -2.57 10.16
N ASN A 41 12.05 -3.68 9.47
CA ASN A 41 11.04 -4.53 8.85
C ASN A 41 10.01 -5.00 9.90
N ASN A 42 10.45 -5.60 11.00
CA ASN A 42 9.54 -6.03 12.07
C ASN A 42 8.79 -4.86 12.72
N TYR A 43 9.40 -3.67 12.79
CA TYR A 43 8.70 -2.47 13.25
C TYR A 43 7.54 -2.12 12.31
N PHE A 44 7.78 -2.01 11.00
CA PHE A 44 6.76 -1.66 10.01
C PHE A 44 5.63 -2.69 9.98
N ALA A 45 5.97 -3.99 9.97
CA ALA A 45 5.00 -5.07 10.03
C ALA A 45 4.05 -4.93 11.23
N ARG A 46 4.58 -4.56 12.41
CA ARG A 46 3.79 -4.49 13.66
C ARG A 46 3.09 -3.16 13.91
N LYS A 47 3.61 -2.06 13.37
CA LYS A 47 3.18 -0.69 13.75
C LYS A 47 2.56 0.09 12.60
N VAL A 48 2.66 -0.40 11.37
CA VAL A 48 2.15 0.27 10.18
C VAL A 48 1.37 -0.71 9.32
N GLU A 49 2.04 -1.71 8.72
CA GLU A 49 1.45 -2.59 7.71
C GLU A 49 0.36 -3.47 8.30
N GLY A 50 0.63 -4.24 9.37
CA GLY A 50 -0.36 -5.11 10.00
C GLY A 50 -1.62 -4.34 10.41
N PRO A 51 -1.50 -3.27 11.22
CA PRO A 51 -2.65 -2.44 11.59
C PRO A 51 -3.42 -1.87 10.39
N LEU A 52 -2.72 -1.43 9.34
CA LEU A 52 -3.35 -0.89 8.13
C LEU A 52 -4.12 -1.98 7.36
N LEU A 53 -3.49 -3.13 7.16
CA LEU A 53 -4.06 -4.28 6.45
C LEU A 53 -5.22 -4.93 7.22
N ASP A 54 -5.31 -4.71 8.54
CA ASP A 54 -6.41 -5.12 9.39
C ASP A 54 -7.60 -4.14 9.38
N THR A 55 -7.47 -2.97 8.76
CA THR A 55 -8.61 -2.05 8.55
C THR A 55 -9.67 -2.68 7.63
N GLN A 56 -10.93 -2.30 7.81
CA GLN A 56 -12.02 -2.87 7.01
C GLN A 56 -11.84 -2.63 5.52
N TRP A 57 -11.33 -1.46 5.11
CA TRP A 57 -11.06 -1.14 3.71
C TRP A 57 -10.13 -2.19 3.06
N PHE A 58 -8.94 -2.40 3.64
CA PHE A 58 -7.97 -3.36 3.11
C PHE A 58 -8.45 -4.81 3.20
N ARG A 59 -9.08 -5.19 4.31
CA ARG A 59 -9.65 -6.54 4.46
C ARG A 59 -10.69 -6.82 3.39
N HIS A 60 -11.57 -5.85 3.13
CA HIS A 60 -12.61 -6.02 2.12
C HIS A 60 -12.03 -6.04 0.71
N ALA A 61 -11.11 -5.14 0.39
CA ALA A 61 -10.45 -5.12 -0.91
C ALA A 61 -9.72 -6.45 -1.19
N ARG A 62 -8.91 -6.93 -0.25
CA ARG A 62 -8.23 -8.23 -0.37
C ARG A 62 -9.19 -9.41 -0.48
N SER A 63 -10.34 -9.36 0.21
CA SER A 63 -11.36 -10.41 0.10
C SER A 63 -11.99 -10.45 -1.27
N ARG A 64 -12.28 -9.30 -1.88
CA ARG A 64 -12.87 -9.22 -3.24
C ARG A 64 -11.86 -9.66 -4.29
N GLN A 65 -10.60 -9.28 -4.09
CA GLN A 65 -9.49 -9.58 -4.99
C GLN A 65 -8.81 -10.93 -4.74
N TRP A 66 -9.38 -11.76 -3.86
CA TRP A 66 -8.85 -13.10 -3.54
C TRP A 66 -7.36 -13.12 -3.16
N VAL A 67 -6.87 -12.06 -2.51
CA VAL A 67 -5.47 -11.94 -2.10
C VAL A 67 -5.26 -12.58 -0.73
N PRO A 68 -4.54 -13.73 -0.64
CA PRO A 68 -4.35 -14.43 0.62
C PRO A 68 -3.38 -13.68 1.55
N ASN A 69 -3.36 -14.09 2.81
CA ASN A 69 -2.22 -13.79 3.69
C ASN A 69 -1.08 -14.80 3.45
N LYS A 70 0.03 -14.63 4.17
CA LYS A 70 1.19 -15.55 4.09
C LYS A 70 0.88 -17.01 4.44
N ARG A 71 -0.29 -17.31 5.02
CA ARG A 71 -0.78 -18.67 5.33
C ARG A 71 -1.74 -19.22 4.26
N GLY A 72 -1.92 -18.51 3.14
CA GLY A 72 -2.84 -18.90 2.08
C GLY A 72 -4.32 -18.63 2.38
N LEU A 73 -4.64 -17.85 3.42
CA LEU A 73 -6.03 -17.60 3.82
C LEU A 73 -6.51 -16.23 3.32
N ILE A 74 -7.68 -16.22 2.66
CA ILE A 74 -8.38 -15.00 2.26
C ILE A 74 -9.04 -14.35 3.48
N PRO A 75 -8.74 -13.08 3.81
CA PRO A 75 -9.40 -12.40 4.92
C PRO A 75 -10.90 -12.24 4.61
N PRO A 76 -11.81 -12.48 5.56
CA PRO A 76 -13.23 -12.19 5.34
C PRO A 76 -13.54 -10.69 5.34
N MET A 77 -14.57 -10.34 4.59
CA MET A 77 -15.33 -9.10 4.77
C MET A 77 -16.17 -9.18 6.05
N ARG A 78 -16.41 -8.02 6.68
CA ARG A 78 -17.33 -7.91 7.81
C ARG A 78 -18.72 -7.56 7.30
N GLY A 79 -19.64 -8.52 7.34
CA GLY A 79 -21.05 -8.29 7.06
C GLY A 79 -21.89 -8.07 8.32
N VAL A 80 -23.12 -7.62 8.15
CA VAL A 80 -24.13 -7.48 9.20
C VAL A 80 -25.31 -8.38 8.86
N VAL A 81 -25.77 -9.16 9.85
CA VAL A 81 -26.93 -10.05 9.74
C VAL A 81 -28.01 -9.56 10.72
N PRO A 82 -28.94 -8.68 10.29
CA PRO A 82 -29.89 -8.03 11.21
C PRO A 82 -30.77 -9.01 11.98
N GLY A 83 -31.21 -10.08 11.32
CA GLY A 83 -32.02 -11.14 11.94
C GLY A 83 -31.33 -11.90 13.07
N ALA A 84 -29.99 -11.95 13.05
CA ALA A 84 -29.15 -12.51 14.09
C ALA A 84 -28.59 -11.45 15.05
N ARG A 85 -28.81 -10.16 14.76
CA ARG A 85 -28.31 -8.99 15.52
C ARG A 85 -26.80 -9.04 15.75
N MET A 86 -26.05 -9.47 14.74
CA MET A 86 -24.62 -9.67 14.82
C MET A 86 -23.93 -9.29 13.51
N SER A 87 -22.61 -9.10 13.58
CA SER A 87 -21.77 -9.16 12.39
C SER A 87 -21.41 -10.59 12.05
N ALA A 88 -21.16 -10.87 10.78
CA ALA A 88 -20.64 -12.13 10.30
C ALA A 88 -19.38 -11.90 9.47
N ASP A 89 -18.52 -12.90 9.44
CA ASP A 89 -17.44 -12.97 8.45
C ASP A 89 -18.04 -13.46 7.14
N VAL A 90 -17.73 -12.79 6.03
CA VAL A 90 -18.36 -12.99 4.72
C VAL A 90 -17.30 -13.13 3.63
N TRP A 91 -17.52 -14.08 2.72
CA TRP A 91 -16.76 -14.30 1.50
C TRP A 91 -17.72 -14.35 0.31
N LEU A 92 -17.27 -13.79 -0.82
CA LEU A 92 -17.97 -13.83 -2.10
C LEU A 92 -17.11 -14.59 -3.12
N ASP A 93 -17.69 -15.62 -3.73
CA ASP A 93 -17.12 -16.40 -4.83
C ASP A 93 -18.10 -16.36 -6.02
N GLY A 94 -17.95 -15.36 -6.88
CA GLY A 94 -18.95 -15.06 -7.92
C GLY A 94 -20.34 -14.83 -7.31
N SER A 95 -21.28 -15.71 -7.62
CA SER A 95 -22.65 -15.67 -7.07
C SER A 95 -22.81 -16.38 -5.72
N LYS A 96 -21.78 -17.06 -5.22
CA LYS A 96 -21.83 -17.80 -3.96
C LYS A 96 -21.45 -16.89 -2.79
N LEU A 97 -22.35 -16.81 -1.82
CA LEU A 97 -22.13 -16.14 -0.55
C LEU A 97 -21.82 -17.19 0.52
N THR A 98 -20.66 -17.10 1.15
CA THR A 98 -20.34 -17.86 2.36
C THR A 98 -20.23 -16.90 3.54
N PHE A 99 -20.88 -17.20 4.65
CA PHE A 99 -20.76 -16.39 5.85
C PHE A 99 -20.85 -17.22 7.13
N GLY A 100 -20.23 -16.74 8.20
CA GLY A 100 -20.15 -17.47 9.46
C GLY A 100 -19.83 -16.58 10.65
N GLY A 101 -20.09 -17.12 11.84
CA GLY A 101 -19.62 -16.52 13.10
C GLY A 101 -18.11 -16.69 13.28
N SER A 102 -17.45 -15.67 13.81
CA SER A 102 -16.00 -15.66 14.04
C SER A 102 -15.58 -16.64 15.14
N ASN A 103 -16.52 -17.12 15.97
CA ASN A 103 -16.32 -18.12 17.02
C ASN A 103 -17.54 -19.07 17.14
N GLN A 104 -17.44 -20.11 17.96
CA GLN A 104 -18.50 -21.12 18.10
C GLN A 104 -19.85 -20.52 18.53
N ARG A 105 -19.85 -19.64 19.54
CA ARG A 105 -21.08 -19.00 20.02
C ARG A 105 -21.77 -18.21 18.92
N GLU A 106 -21.01 -17.46 18.14
CA GLU A 106 -21.52 -16.70 17.00
C GLU A 106 -22.08 -17.61 15.90
N ARG A 107 -21.45 -18.77 15.66
CA ARG A 107 -21.97 -19.77 14.70
C ARG A 107 -23.30 -20.35 15.17
N ASP A 108 -23.44 -20.63 16.46
CA ASP A 108 -24.68 -21.18 17.02
C ASP A 108 -25.83 -20.16 16.90
N VAL A 109 -25.58 -18.90 17.25
CA VAL A 109 -26.55 -17.78 17.10
C VAL A 109 -26.99 -17.62 15.65
N LEU A 110 -26.02 -17.66 14.72
CA LEU A 110 -26.29 -17.52 13.29
C LEU A 110 -27.10 -18.71 12.75
N THR A 111 -26.72 -19.93 13.14
CA THR A 111 -27.39 -21.17 12.73
C THR A 111 -28.85 -21.16 13.20
N ASP A 112 -29.10 -20.83 14.47
CA ASP A 112 -30.46 -20.69 14.99
C ASP A 112 -31.25 -19.60 14.24
N ALA A 113 -30.65 -18.43 13.99
CA ALA A 113 -31.31 -17.35 13.25
C ALA A 113 -31.67 -17.75 11.80
N ILE A 114 -30.83 -18.56 11.14
CA ILE A 114 -31.10 -19.11 9.80
C ILE A 114 -32.24 -20.14 9.88
N LEU A 115 -32.14 -21.13 10.77
CA LEU A 115 -33.13 -22.22 10.88
C LEU A 115 -34.52 -21.71 11.27
N THR A 116 -34.59 -20.69 12.11
CA THR A 116 -35.84 -20.02 12.53
C THR A 116 -36.37 -19.00 11.50
N GLY A 117 -35.64 -18.77 10.39
CA GLY A 117 -36.04 -17.81 9.36
C GLY A 117 -35.94 -16.33 9.75
N ARG A 118 -35.22 -16.01 10.84
CA ARG A 118 -34.93 -14.64 11.27
C ARG A 118 -33.85 -13.99 10.41
N ALA A 119 -32.77 -14.73 10.11
CA ALA A 119 -31.71 -14.27 9.21
C ALA A 119 -32.13 -14.47 7.75
N ARG A 120 -32.56 -13.38 7.09
CA ARG A 120 -33.04 -13.39 5.69
C ARG A 120 -32.13 -12.61 4.73
N SER A 121 -31.22 -11.82 5.26
CA SER A 121 -30.32 -10.97 4.49
C SER A 121 -29.00 -10.79 5.22
N VAL A 122 -27.96 -10.56 4.43
CA VAL A 122 -26.62 -10.16 4.89
C VAL A 122 -26.30 -8.86 4.16
N TYR A 123 -25.90 -7.83 4.91
CA TYR A 123 -25.46 -6.56 4.36
C TYR A 123 -23.94 -6.47 4.48
N ILE A 124 -23.27 -6.21 3.37
CA ILE A 124 -21.82 -5.97 3.34
C ILE A 124 -21.64 -4.46 3.13
N PRO A 125 -21.15 -3.72 4.13
CA PRO A 125 -20.94 -2.29 3.98
C PRO A 125 -19.81 -2.01 2.99
N ILE A 126 -20.03 -1.04 2.11
CA ILE A 126 -18.98 -0.44 1.31
C ILE A 126 -18.22 0.52 2.22
N ILE A 127 -16.95 0.21 2.48
CA ILE A 127 -16.08 1.03 3.32
C ILE A 127 -15.15 1.78 2.40
N GLU A 128 -15.23 3.12 2.41
CA GLU A 128 -14.33 3.99 1.66
C GLU A 128 -13.27 4.63 2.56
N ALA A 129 -13.58 4.79 3.84
CA ALA A 129 -12.68 5.42 4.80
C ALA A 129 -11.42 4.57 5.02
N ILE A 130 -10.28 5.24 4.97
CA ILE A 130 -8.96 4.69 5.32
C ILE A 130 -8.41 5.47 6.52
N ASP A 131 -7.59 4.82 7.34
CA ASP A 131 -6.85 5.54 8.39
C ASP A 131 -5.77 6.40 7.72
N PRO A 132 -5.90 7.73 7.72
CA PRO A 132 -5.00 8.59 6.97
C PRO A 132 -3.58 8.56 7.55
N ARG A 133 -3.42 8.33 8.85
CA ARG A 133 -2.10 8.31 9.48
C ARG A 133 -1.36 7.01 9.17
N LEU A 134 -2.04 5.87 9.28
CA LEU A 134 -1.46 4.58 8.93
C LEU A 134 -1.16 4.51 7.42
N MET A 135 -2.08 4.97 6.58
CA MET A 135 -1.88 5.01 5.13
C MET A 135 -0.69 5.91 4.77
N SER A 136 -0.64 7.13 5.29
CA SER A 136 0.46 8.05 5.03
C SER A 136 1.83 7.48 5.41
N ARG A 137 1.95 6.84 6.59
CA ARG A 137 3.19 6.20 7.04
C ARG A 137 3.56 4.99 6.17
N PHE A 138 2.57 4.26 5.69
CA PHE A 138 2.74 3.14 4.77
C PHE A 138 3.23 3.61 3.40
N LEU A 139 2.64 4.67 2.84
CA LEU A 139 3.09 5.28 1.60
C LEU A 139 4.49 5.88 1.73
N ALA A 140 4.82 6.50 2.86
CA ALA A 140 6.17 7.00 3.12
C ALA A 140 7.22 5.87 3.19
N LYS A 141 6.85 4.71 3.76
CA LYS A 141 7.66 3.49 3.72
C LYS A 141 7.88 3.04 2.27
N ILE A 142 6.78 2.78 1.55
CA ILE A 142 6.83 2.31 0.16
C ILE A 142 7.62 3.28 -0.70
N GLY A 143 7.37 4.58 -0.60
CA GLY A 143 8.03 5.57 -1.45
C GLY A 143 9.54 5.59 -1.29
N LEU A 144 10.06 5.43 -0.07
CA LEU A 144 11.50 5.31 0.17
C LEU A 144 12.06 3.99 -0.38
N GLU A 145 11.28 2.91 -0.33
CA GLU A 145 11.65 1.60 -0.86
C GLU A 145 11.65 1.58 -2.38
N VAL A 146 10.65 2.18 -3.04
CA VAL A 146 10.59 2.38 -4.49
C VAL A 146 11.77 3.23 -4.95
N LEU A 147 12.04 4.35 -4.27
CA LEU A 147 13.20 5.19 -4.60
C LEU A 147 14.52 4.39 -4.47
N SER A 148 14.62 3.55 -3.44
CA SER A 148 15.79 2.68 -3.26
C SER A 148 15.93 1.65 -4.38
N GLU A 149 14.82 1.07 -4.83
CA GLU A 149 14.77 0.09 -5.93
C GLU A 149 15.26 0.73 -7.24
N ARG A 150 14.80 1.94 -7.56
CA ARG A 150 15.24 2.70 -8.75
C ARG A 150 16.72 3.05 -8.71
N LEU A 151 17.31 3.18 -7.52
CA LEU A 151 18.72 3.51 -7.34
C LEU A 151 19.63 2.27 -7.32
N LEU A 152 19.10 1.04 -7.23
CA LEU A 152 19.93 -0.18 -7.16
C LEU A 152 21.02 -0.28 -8.25
N PRO A 153 20.80 0.16 -9.52
CA PRO A 153 21.82 0.11 -10.55
C PRO A 153 22.98 1.12 -10.37
N VAL A 154 22.84 2.10 -9.47
CA VAL A 154 23.82 3.16 -9.26
C VAL A 154 24.93 2.68 -8.31
N ASP A 155 26.19 2.89 -8.69
CA ASP A 155 27.32 2.55 -7.83
C ASP A 155 27.25 3.33 -6.49
N GLY A 156 27.37 2.59 -5.38
CA GLY A 156 27.24 3.17 -4.04
C GLY A 156 25.83 3.67 -3.71
N TRP A 157 24.79 3.17 -4.38
CA TRP A 157 23.38 3.58 -4.18
C TRP A 157 22.98 3.64 -2.71
N ASN A 158 23.45 2.69 -1.91
CA ASN A 158 23.07 2.58 -0.51
C ASN A 158 23.63 3.75 0.30
N GLU A 159 24.90 4.09 0.10
CA GLU A 159 25.50 5.27 0.72
C GLU A 159 24.83 6.55 0.23
N LYS A 160 24.60 6.70 -1.09
CA LYS A 160 23.94 7.88 -1.68
C LYS A 160 22.56 8.13 -1.06
N ILE A 161 21.69 7.12 -1.00
CA ILE A 161 20.34 7.30 -0.44
C ILE A 161 20.37 7.50 1.08
N VAL A 162 21.17 6.71 1.82
CA VAL A 162 21.24 6.78 3.29
C VAL A 162 21.74 8.14 3.76
N ASP A 163 22.72 8.71 3.06
CA ASP A 163 23.32 10.00 3.43
C ASP A 163 22.53 11.21 2.92
N MET A 164 21.50 11.00 2.09
CA MET A 164 20.57 12.05 1.66
C MET A 164 19.71 12.51 2.84
N THR A 165 20.15 13.58 3.51
CA THR A 165 19.50 14.15 4.71
C THR A 165 18.13 14.74 4.43
N ALA A 166 17.84 15.14 3.19
CA ALA A 166 16.53 15.60 2.76
C ALA A 166 15.42 14.55 3.00
N LEU A 167 15.77 13.25 3.00
CA LEU A 167 14.83 12.16 3.28
C LEU A 167 14.72 11.80 4.78
N ASP A 168 15.52 12.41 5.66
CA ASP A 168 15.50 12.10 7.09
C ASP A 168 14.15 12.43 7.77
N PRO A 169 13.46 13.55 7.44
CA PRO A 169 12.10 13.80 7.91
C PRO A 169 11.12 12.69 7.50
N LEU A 170 11.16 12.22 6.25
CA LEU A 170 10.32 11.14 5.75
C LEU A 170 10.61 9.82 6.47
N ARG A 171 11.89 9.48 6.68
CA ARG A 171 12.31 8.27 7.43
C ARG A 171 11.75 8.29 8.84
N HIS A 172 11.87 9.43 9.51
CA HIS A 172 11.36 9.62 10.87
C HIS A 172 9.84 9.52 10.90
N PHE A 173 9.15 10.14 9.94
CA PHE A 173 7.71 10.07 9.81
C PHE A 173 7.20 8.63 9.56
N ALA A 174 7.77 7.91 8.60
CA ALA A 174 7.42 6.50 8.33
C ALA A 174 7.59 5.66 9.62
N ARG A 175 8.71 5.82 10.32
CA ARG A 175 9.05 5.03 11.51
C ARG A 175 8.35 5.47 12.79
N VAL A 176 8.07 6.73 13.02
CA VAL A 176 7.57 7.23 14.32
C VAL A 176 6.24 7.96 14.12
N GLY A 177 6.15 8.76 13.07
CA GLY A 177 4.91 9.43 12.66
C GLY A 177 4.46 10.51 13.63
N ASP A 178 5.40 11.16 14.33
CA ASP A 178 5.16 12.24 15.27
C ASP A 178 5.76 13.58 14.83
N ARG A 179 6.72 13.59 13.89
CA ARG A 179 7.36 14.81 13.36
C ARG A 179 7.67 14.67 11.86
N PRO A 180 6.96 15.39 10.98
CA PRO A 180 5.74 16.15 11.26
C PRO A 180 4.60 15.25 11.75
N GLU A 181 3.57 15.81 12.39
CA GLU A 181 2.42 15.03 12.86
C GLU A 181 1.63 14.40 11.70
N LYS A 182 1.64 15.08 10.55
CA LYS A 182 0.92 14.69 9.34
C LYS A 182 1.85 14.80 8.13
N TRP A 183 1.67 13.87 7.21
CA TRP A 183 2.26 13.91 5.88
C TRP A 183 1.12 13.64 4.88
N PRO A 184 0.55 14.67 4.25
CA PRO A 184 -0.60 14.50 3.38
C PRO A 184 -0.24 13.64 2.15
N PHE A 185 -1.27 13.01 1.58
CA PHE A 185 -1.17 12.23 0.37
C PHE A 185 -2.42 12.45 -0.48
N SER A 186 -2.28 12.30 -1.78
CA SER A 186 -3.40 12.33 -2.73
C SER A 186 -3.97 10.93 -2.86
N ARG A 187 -5.28 10.82 -3.09
CA ARG A 187 -5.98 9.55 -3.32
C ARG A 187 -7.01 9.73 -4.41
N ARG A 188 -7.06 8.80 -5.37
CA ARG A 188 -8.12 8.75 -6.39
C ARG A 188 -8.24 7.35 -7.00
N ARG A 189 -9.39 7.06 -7.59
CA ARG A 189 -9.59 5.85 -8.40
C ARG A 189 -9.17 6.10 -9.84
N ILE A 190 -8.37 5.20 -10.42
CA ILE A 190 -7.90 5.30 -11.82
C ILE A 190 -8.38 4.13 -12.70
N TYR A 191 -8.82 3.01 -12.12
CA TYR A 191 -9.53 1.91 -12.77
C TYR A 191 -10.32 1.11 -11.73
N GLY A 192 -11.30 0.30 -12.15
CA GLY A 192 -12.09 -0.55 -11.27
C GLY A 192 -11.27 -1.69 -10.67
N GLU A 193 -11.63 -2.17 -9.47
CA GLU A 193 -10.89 -3.27 -8.84
C GLU A 193 -10.92 -4.55 -9.68
N ASP A 194 -12.00 -4.76 -10.43
CA ASP A 194 -12.24 -5.95 -11.26
C ASP A 194 -11.86 -5.71 -12.74
N ASP A 195 -11.17 -4.60 -13.03
CA ASP A 195 -10.75 -4.29 -14.39
C ASP A 195 -9.67 -5.27 -14.85
N VAL A 196 -9.89 -5.86 -16.03
CA VAL A 196 -8.98 -6.81 -16.67
C VAL A 196 -8.26 -6.09 -17.80
N GLN A 197 -6.95 -5.94 -17.65
CA GLN A 197 -6.06 -5.45 -18.71
C GLN A 197 -5.83 -6.56 -19.73
N GLN A 198 -5.61 -6.18 -20.99
CA GLN A 198 -5.39 -7.13 -22.08
C GLN A 198 -3.95 -7.01 -22.58
N GLU A 199 -3.22 -8.13 -22.62
CA GLU A 199 -1.92 -8.25 -23.27
C GLU A 199 -2.00 -9.36 -24.33
N GLY A 200 -2.23 -8.95 -25.59
CA GLY A 200 -2.49 -9.91 -26.67
C GLY A 200 -3.82 -10.63 -26.46
N ASP A 201 -3.77 -11.97 -26.38
CA ASP A 201 -4.93 -12.84 -26.13
C ASP A 201 -5.15 -13.13 -24.64
N ASP A 202 -4.22 -12.71 -23.77
CA ASP A 202 -4.28 -12.97 -22.33
C ASP A 202 -4.83 -11.75 -21.57
N GLY A 203 -5.76 -12.02 -20.66
CA GLY A 203 -6.28 -11.04 -19.71
C GLY A 203 -5.57 -11.16 -18.36
N TYR A 204 -5.13 -10.04 -17.80
CA TYR A 204 -4.53 -10.00 -16.46
C TYR A 204 -5.11 -8.86 -15.62
N GLN A 205 -4.94 -8.97 -14.32
CA GLN A 205 -5.40 -7.98 -13.36
C GLN A 205 -4.18 -7.32 -12.69
N VAL A 206 -4.21 -5.99 -12.59
CA VAL A 206 -3.19 -5.24 -11.87
C VAL A 206 -3.62 -5.09 -10.41
N LEU A 207 -2.97 -5.83 -9.53
CA LEU A 207 -3.23 -5.74 -8.08
C LEU A 207 -2.53 -4.52 -7.46
N HIS A 208 -1.34 -4.20 -7.98
CA HIS A 208 -0.55 -3.05 -7.57
C HIS A 208 0.44 -2.67 -8.67
N GLU A 209 0.84 -1.41 -8.64
CA GLU A 209 1.87 -0.83 -9.51
C GLU A 209 2.37 0.46 -8.88
N PHE A 210 3.58 0.90 -9.24
CA PHE A 210 4.14 2.13 -8.67
C PHE A 210 5.17 2.78 -9.58
N THR A 211 5.37 4.09 -9.40
CA THR A 211 6.43 4.86 -10.03
C THR A 211 6.91 6.00 -9.12
N ILE A 212 8.00 6.65 -9.50
CA ILE A 212 8.42 7.94 -8.91
C ILE A 212 8.20 9.01 -9.96
N LEU A 213 7.31 9.97 -9.68
CA LEU A 213 7.24 11.19 -10.46
C LEU A 213 8.36 12.14 -10.00
N CYS A 214 9.15 12.63 -10.95
CA CYS A 214 10.23 13.57 -10.72
C CYS A 214 9.90 14.89 -11.43
N GLU A 215 9.65 15.96 -10.68
CA GLU A 215 9.38 17.29 -11.24
C GLU A 215 10.52 18.25 -10.93
N PRO A 216 11.09 18.93 -11.94
CA PRO A 216 12.13 19.92 -11.71
C PRO A 216 11.57 21.15 -11.00
N LEU A 217 12.26 21.56 -9.93
CA LEU A 217 11.97 22.82 -9.26
C LEU A 217 12.60 24.00 -10.03
N PRO A 218 12.11 25.24 -9.81
CA PRO A 218 12.67 26.43 -10.47
C PRO A 218 14.16 26.64 -10.22
N GLU A 219 14.66 26.20 -9.06
CA GLU A 219 16.08 26.22 -8.74
C GLU A 219 16.81 25.06 -9.44
N PRO A 220 17.84 25.34 -10.26
CA PRO A 220 18.56 24.31 -10.98
C PRO A 220 19.12 23.23 -10.04
N GLY A 221 18.86 21.96 -10.37
CA GLY A 221 19.35 20.81 -9.63
C GLY A 221 18.48 20.37 -8.44
N GLN A 222 17.34 21.02 -8.20
CA GLN A 222 16.35 20.56 -7.22
C GLN A 222 15.16 19.88 -7.90
N LEU A 223 14.63 18.85 -7.24
CA LEU A 223 13.53 18.02 -7.75
C LEU A 223 12.50 17.81 -6.65
N ASP A 224 11.23 17.93 -7.01
CA ASP A 224 10.14 17.35 -6.26
C ASP A 224 9.96 15.89 -6.66
N LEU A 225 9.96 15.01 -5.66
CA LEU A 225 9.81 13.57 -5.86
C LEU A 225 8.49 13.11 -5.23
N TYR A 226 7.64 12.46 -6.02
CA TYR A 226 6.42 11.85 -5.54
C TYR A 226 6.47 10.34 -5.76
N ALA A 227 6.27 9.57 -4.71
CA ALA A 227 5.94 8.15 -4.89
C ALA A 227 4.47 8.04 -5.24
N VAL A 228 4.20 7.42 -6.38
CA VAL A 228 2.85 7.18 -6.90
C VAL A 228 2.63 5.68 -6.88
N VAL A 229 1.65 5.23 -6.13
CA VAL A 229 1.39 3.81 -5.84
C VAL A 229 -0.07 3.53 -6.09
N CYS A 230 -0.39 2.60 -6.96
CA CYS A 230 -1.75 2.09 -7.13
C CYS A 230 -1.90 0.74 -6.42
N ILE A 231 -2.99 0.58 -5.67
CA ILE A 231 -3.38 -0.69 -5.05
C ILE A 231 -4.86 -0.92 -5.37
N PHE A 232 -5.16 -2.00 -6.08
CA PHE A 232 -6.52 -2.35 -6.52
C PHE A 232 -7.23 -1.18 -7.24
N GLY A 233 -6.54 -0.46 -8.14
CA GLY A 233 -7.12 0.66 -8.89
C GLY A 233 -7.26 1.98 -8.14
N GLU A 234 -6.90 2.03 -6.85
CA GLU A 234 -6.78 3.28 -6.10
C GLU A 234 -5.33 3.77 -6.13
N GLU A 235 -5.11 4.89 -6.81
CA GLU A 235 -3.84 5.61 -6.85
C GLU A 235 -3.68 6.45 -5.58
N PHE A 236 -2.52 6.35 -4.97
CA PHE A 236 -2.03 7.18 -3.90
C PHE A 236 -0.76 7.89 -4.33
N ALA A 237 -0.61 9.16 -3.96
CA ALA A 237 0.63 9.89 -4.18
C ALA A 237 1.10 10.58 -2.91
N ILE A 238 2.40 10.49 -2.62
CA ILE A 238 3.02 11.13 -1.45
C ILE A 238 4.33 11.80 -1.87
N ASN A 239 4.54 13.04 -1.42
CA ASN A 239 5.81 13.75 -1.61
C ASN A 239 6.89 13.11 -0.71
N LEU A 240 8.09 12.89 -1.24
CA LEU A 240 9.20 12.27 -0.51
C LEU A 240 10.10 13.29 0.22
N GLY A 241 10.10 14.54 -0.21
CA GLY A 241 10.91 15.61 0.36
C GLY A 241 10.20 16.41 1.45
N GLU A 242 8.92 16.71 1.25
CA GLU A 242 8.17 17.63 2.12
C GLU A 242 6.78 17.09 2.50
N PRO A 243 6.24 17.46 3.68
CA PRO A 243 4.89 17.07 4.11
C PRO A 243 3.81 17.95 3.44
N GLU A 244 3.82 17.98 2.11
CA GLU A 244 2.85 18.69 1.26
C GLU A 244 2.34 17.78 0.13
N ILE A 245 1.22 18.16 -0.48
CA ILE A 245 0.69 17.45 -1.65
C ILE A 245 0.06 18.39 -2.70
N ALA A 246 0.01 19.69 -2.43
CA ALA A 246 -0.68 20.64 -3.29
C ALA A 246 0.05 20.79 -4.64
N SER A 247 1.37 20.64 -4.66
CA SER A 247 2.16 20.64 -5.90
C SER A 247 1.80 19.44 -6.80
N TYR A 248 1.60 18.25 -6.23
CA TYR A 248 1.10 17.09 -6.98
C TYR A 248 -0.29 17.31 -7.57
N GLU A 249 -1.21 17.91 -6.81
CA GLU A 249 -2.57 18.20 -7.30
C GLU A 249 -2.58 19.21 -8.45
N ARG A 250 -1.69 20.21 -8.39
CA ARG A 250 -1.47 21.14 -9.51
C ARG A 250 -0.89 20.43 -10.72
N TRP A 251 0.09 19.55 -10.52
CA TRP A 251 0.65 18.72 -11.58
C TRP A 251 -0.44 17.87 -12.24
N LEU A 252 -1.27 17.18 -11.46
CA LEU A 252 -2.39 16.39 -11.97
C LEU A 252 -3.35 17.23 -12.82
N THR A 253 -3.71 18.42 -12.35
CA THR A 253 -4.58 19.34 -13.08
C THR A 253 -3.97 19.78 -14.40
N ALA A 254 -2.66 20.05 -14.42
CA ALA A 254 -1.93 20.43 -15.64
C ALA A 254 -1.80 19.28 -16.66
N HIS A 255 -2.03 18.03 -16.24
CA HIS A 255 -1.96 16.83 -17.06
C HIS A 255 -3.34 16.16 -17.25
N ASP A 256 -4.42 16.94 -17.17
CA ASP A 256 -5.81 16.50 -17.36
C ASP A 256 -6.22 15.29 -16.49
N GLY A 257 -5.60 15.17 -15.30
CA GLY A 257 -5.82 14.06 -14.40
C GLY A 257 -5.20 12.73 -14.88
N THR A 258 -4.28 12.74 -15.84
CA THR A 258 -3.56 11.53 -16.26
C THR A 258 -2.68 11.00 -15.12
N SER A 259 -2.61 9.68 -14.93
CA SER A 259 -1.74 9.07 -13.93
C SER A 259 -0.27 9.11 -14.35
N PRO A 260 0.66 9.48 -13.45
CA PRO A 260 2.10 9.30 -13.68
C PRO A 260 2.49 7.86 -14.04
N LEU A 261 1.72 6.86 -13.59
CA LEU A 261 1.95 5.44 -13.88
C LEU A 261 1.98 5.15 -15.40
N TYR A 262 1.22 5.90 -16.20
CA TYR A 262 1.05 5.65 -17.64
C TYR A 262 1.85 6.60 -18.53
N ILE A 263 2.66 7.46 -17.92
CA ILE A 263 3.53 8.41 -18.63
C ILE A 263 5.01 8.02 -18.43
N SER A 264 5.30 7.10 -17.50
CA SER A 264 6.64 6.86 -16.94
C SER A 264 7.65 6.18 -17.87
N ASP A 265 7.26 5.71 -19.07
CA ASP A 265 8.22 5.33 -20.12
C ASP A 265 9.10 6.52 -20.57
N ARG A 266 8.82 7.73 -20.05
CA ARG A 266 9.51 8.99 -20.34
C ARG A 266 10.18 9.65 -19.13
N LEU A 267 10.23 9.03 -17.95
CA LEU A 267 10.89 9.67 -16.80
C LEU A 267 12.41 9.43 -16.85
N PRO A 268 13.24 10.44 -17.16
CA PRO A 268 14.69 10.28 -17.14
C PRO A 268 15.14 9.94 -15.71
N LEU A 269 16.10 9.03 -15.58
CA LEU A 269 16.90 8.96 -14.37
C LEU A 269 17.49 10.37 -14.16
N PRO A 270 17.25 11.03 -13.02
CA PRO A 270 17.78 12.36 -12.81
C PRO A 270 19.31 12.36 -12.93
N SER A 271 19.87 13.31 -13.68
CA SER A 271 21.33 13.44 -13.88
C SER A 271 22.10 13.73 -12.58
N ILE A 272 21.41 13.94 -11.47
CA ILE A 272 22.00 14.04 -10.12
C ILE A 272 22.48 12.69 -9.56
N PHE A 273 22.12 11.58 -10.21
CA PHE A 273 22.51 10.24 -9.78
C PHE A 273 23.66 9.63 -10.60
N GLU A 274 23.99 10.24 -11.75
CA GLU A 274 25.25 10.06 -12.49
C GLU A 274 26.40 10.79 -11.77
#